data_AF-A0A9D9BJG2-F1
#
_entry.id   AF-A0A9D9BJG2-F1
#
_cell.length_a   1.000
_cell.length_b   1.000
_cell.length_c   1.000
_cell.angle_alpha   90.00
_cell.angle_beta   90.00
_cell.angle_gamma   90.00
#
_symmetry.space_group_name_H-M   'P 1'
#
loop_
_entity.id
_entity.type
_entity.pdbx_description
1 polymer ?
#
loop_
_entity_poly.entity_id
_entity_poly.type
_entity_poly.pdbx_seq_one_letter_code
_entity_poly.pdbx_strand_id
1 'polypeptide(L)'
;MNVLFNAGILAIASLIFSATVLGYFLVSKFFQSENRTGRLSGDGIALLMAGALFVAFTASYIEIFDFAFRLPYPAIIDLGIGLGAVALAVAVAHTLFGFVRRRALAAEDVPAKQGTSIQ
;
A
#
# COMPACT_ATOMS: atom_id res chain seq x y z
N MET A 1 19.48 4.47 -22.35
CA MET A 1 19.09 3.35 -21.45
C MET A 1 18.13 2.45 -22.22
N ASN A 2 18.16 1.14 -21.99
CA ASN A 2 17.28 0.18 -22.68
C ASN A 2 15.82 0.40 -22.25
N VAL A 3 14.86 0.41 -23.18
CA VAL A 3 13.42 0.57 -22.91
C VAL A 3 12.94 -0.45 -21.88
N LEU A 4 13.42 -1.69 -21.97
CA LEU A 4 13.07 -2.76 -21.03
C LEU A 4 13.54 -2.44 -19.59
N PHE A 5 14.68 -1.76 -19.44
CA PHE A 5 15.19 -1.36 -18.14
C PHE A 5 14.30 -0.27 -17.51
N ASN A 6 13.91 0.75 -18.28
CA ASN A 6 13.01 1.79 -17.79
C ASN A 6 11.63 1.23 -17.42
N ALA A 7 11.08 0.34 -18.26
CA ALA A 7 9.83 -0.35 -17.98
C ALA A 7 9.93 -1.26 -16.74
N GLY A 8 11.07 -1.92 -16.53
CA GLY A 8 11.34 -2.72 -15.34
C GLY A 8 11.34 -1.90 -14.06
N ILE A 9 12.02 -0.75 -14.05
CA ILE A 9 12.03 0.14 -12.88
C ILE A 9 10.65 0.75 -12.65
N LEU A 10 9.95 1.17 -13.71
CA LEU A 10 8.57 1.64 -13.62
C LEU A 10 7.67 0.60 -12.91
N ALA A 11 7.79 -0.68 -13.28
CA ALA A 11 7.04 -1.76 -12.65
C ALA A 11 7.39 -1.92 -11.16
N ILE A 12 8.68 -1.86 -10.80
CA ILE A 12 9.14 -1.94 -9.40
C ILE A 12 8.62 -0.73 -8.60
N ALA A 13 8.75 0.49 -9.12
CA ALA A 13 8.25 1.69 -8.47
C ALA A 13 6.73 1.63 -8.26
N SER A 14 5.98 1.11 -9.25
CA SER A 14 4.54 0.87 -9.14
C SER A 14 4.19 -0.15 -8.07
N LEU A 15 4.98 -1.22 -7.92
CA LEU A 15 4.81 -2.20 -6.84
C LEU A 15 5.08 -1.59 -5.46
N ILE A 16 6.14 -0.79 -5.31
CA ILE A 16 6.46 -0.08 -4.06
C ILE A 16 5.33 0.91 -3.71
N PHE A 17 4.83 1.64 -4.70
CA PHE A 17 3.71 2.54 -4.54
C PHE A 17 2.46 1.79 -4.07
N SER A 18 2.11 0.67 -4.72
CA SER A 18 1.01 -0.21 -4.31
C SER A 18 1.18 -0.73 -2.88
N ALA A 19 2.37 -1.16 -2.50
CA ALA A 19 2.67 -1.64 -1.16
C ALA A 19 2.52 -0.53 -0.10
N THR A 20 2.92 0.69 -0.45
CA THR A 20 2.79 1.86 0.43
C THR A 20 1.33 2.25 0.61
N VAL A 21 0.52 2.25 -0.46
CA VAL A 21 -0.93 2.49 -0.38
C VAL A 21 -1.61 1.41 0.46
N LEU A 22 -1.24 0.14 0.29
CA LEU A 22 -1.74 -0.96 1.13
C LEU A 22 -1.34 -0.76 2.60
N GLY A 23 -0.09 -0.40 2.86
CA GLY A 23 0.42 -0.08 4.18
C GLY A 23 -0.37 1.06 4.83
N TYR A 24 -0.68 2.11 4.07
CA TYR A 24 -1.55 3.18 4.53
C TYR A 24 -2.94 2.67 4.93
N PHE A 25 -3.60 1.85 4.10
CA PHE A 25 -4.91 1.29 4.46
C PHE A 25 -4.87 0.44 5.74
N LEU A 26 -3.82 -0.36 5.92
CA LEU A 26 -3.64 -1.19 7.13
C LEU A 26 -3.41 -0.33 8.38
N VAL A 27 -2.58 0.71 8.27
CA VAL A 27 -2.22 1.57 9.41
C VAL A 27 -3.30 2.61 9.72
N SER A 28 -4.13 3.01 8.73
CA SER A 28 -5.17 4.03 8.90
C SER A 28 -6.13 3.77 10.07
N LYS A 29 -6.44 2.51 10.36
CA LYS A 29 -7.27 2.13 11.52
C LYS A 29 -6.61 2.47 12.86
N PHE A 30 -5.28 2.35 12.96
CA PHE A 30 -4.53 2.74 14.16
C PHE A 30 -4.47 4.26 14.34
N PHE A 31 -4.61 5.03 13.26
CA PHE A 31 -4.75 6.48 13.33
C PHE A 31 -6.15 6.93 13.76
N GLN A 32 -7.19 6.18 13.39
CA GLN A 32 -8.59 6.55 13.66
C GLN A 32 -9.17 6.03 14.99
N SER A 33 -8.49 5.09 15.67
CA SER A 33 -8.93 4.58 16.97
C SER A 33 -8.77 5.64 18.07
N GLU A 34 -9.88 6.26 18.46
CA GLU A 34 -10.00 7.30 19.50
C GLU A 34 -9.61 6.81 20.92
N ASN A 35 -9.58 5.49 21.16
CA ASN A 35 -9.12 4.89 22.42
C ASN A 35 -7.66 4.40 22.32
N ARG A 36 -6.68 5.32 22.38
CA ARG A 36 -5.26 4.95 22.51
C ARG A 36 -4.88 4.79 23.99
N THR A 37 -4.97 3.58 24.54
CA THR A 37 -4.43 3.23 25.86
C THR A 37 -3.15 2.39 25.73
N GLY A 38 -2.02 2.87 26.26
CA GLY A 38 -0.77 2.11 26.39
C GLY A 38 0.46 2.72 25.71
N ARG A 39 1.59 2.00 25.75
CA ARG A 39 2.94 2.44 25.33
C ARG A 39 3.08 2.81 23.83
N LEU A 40 2.04 2.54 23.04
CA LEU A 40 1.86 2.93 21.62
C LEU A 40 0.96 4.18 21.46
N SER A 41 0.54 4.83 22.55
CA SER A 41 -0.17 6.12 22.53
C SER A 41 0.75 7.32 22.28
N GLY A 42 2.04 7.09 22.09
CA GLY A 42 2.97 8.14 21.70
C GLY A 42 2.68 8.56 20.27
N ASP A 43 2.00 9.70 20.10
CA ASP A 43 1.75 10.33 18.80
C ASP A 43 2.99 10.35 17.89
N GLY A 44 4.20 10.36 18.47
CA GLY A 44 5.47 10.28 17.73
C GLY A 44 5.66 9.03 16.87
N ILE A 45 5.28 7.82 17.31
CA ILE A 45 5.44 6.60 16.50
C ILE A 45 4.43 6.61 15.35
N ALA A 46 3.19 7.01 15.64
CA ALA A 46 2.15 7.16 14.63
C ALA A 46 2.57 8.18 13.56
N LEU A 47 3.14 9.31 13.98
CA LEU A 47 3.63 10.37 13.10
C LEU A 47 4.85 9.92 12.30
N LEU A 48 5.79 9.16 12.90
CA LEU A 48 6.91 8.55 12.18
C LEU A 48 6.44 7.57 11.10
N MET A 49 5.48 6.71 11.42
CA MET A 49 4.91 5.75 10.45
C MET A 49 4.18 6.47 9.31
N ALA A 50 3.37 7.48 9.64
CA ALA A 50 2.71 8.31 8.64
C ALA A 50 3.71 9.05 7.76
N GLY A 51 4.76 9.62 8.36
CA GLY A 51 5.83 10.32 7.66
C GLY A 51 6.62 9.39 6.73
N ALA A 52 6.99 8.19 7.20
CA ALA A 52 7.68 7.20 6.38
C ALA A 52 6.83 6.75 5.19
N LEU A 53 5.53 6.46 5.41
CA LEU A 53 4.60 6.13 4.34
C LEU A 53 4.44 7.29 3.35
N PHE A 54 4.38 8.53 3.83
CA PHE A 54 4.27 9.71 2.98
C PHE A 54 5.52 9.90 2.09
N VAL A 55 6.71 9.74 2.66
CA VAL A 55 7.97 9.84 1.90
C VAL A 55 8.07 8.71 0.87
N ALA A 56 7.76 7.47 1.25
CA ALA A 56 7.77 6.34 0.33
C ALA A 56 6.75 6.51 -0.80
N PHE A 57 5.56 7.01 -0.48
CA PHE A 57 4.50 7.30 -1.44
C PHE A 57 4.96 8.36 -2.45
N THR A 58 5.52 9.47 -1.94
CA THR A 58 5.95 10.60 -2.78
C THR A 58 7.12 10.21 -3.67
N ALA A 59 8.12 9.52 -3.10
CA ALA A 59 9.30 9.07 -3.85
C ALA A 59 8.91 8.11 -4.99
N SER A 60 8.11 7.08 -4.67
CA SER A 60 7.64 6.12 -5.68
C SER A 60 6.73 6.75 -6.72
N TYR A 61 5.88 7.71 -6.35
CA TYR A 61 5.07 8.48 -7.30
C TYR A 61 5.95 9.25 -8.30
N ILE A 62 6.95 9.99 -7.81
CA ILE A 62 7.88 10.75 -8.66
C ILE A 62 8.65 9.80 -9.59
N GLU A 63 9.11 8.67 -9.05
CA GLU A 63 9.88 7.67 -9.80
C GLU A 63 9.06 7.03 -10.94
N ILE A 64 7.76 6.75 -10.71
CA ILE A 64 6.86 6.29 -11.77
C ILE A 64 6.84 7.28 -12.94
N PHE A 65 6.68 8.58 -12.67
CA PHE A 65 6.64 9.56 -13.76
C PHE A 65 8.02 9.80 -14.40
N ASP A 66 9.10 9.83 -13.62
CA ASP A 66 10.46 9.96 -14.17
C ASP A 66 10.77 8.80 -15.14
N PHE A 67 10.42 7.57 -14.79
CA PHE A 67 10.63 6.43 -15.68
C PHE A 67 9.62 6.32 -16.82
N ALA A 68 8.38 6.78 -16.62
CA ALA A 68 7.39 6.86 -17.70
C ALA A 68 7.86 7.81 -18.80
N PHE A 69 8.32 9.02 -18.46
CA PHE A 69 8.81 10.01 -19.43
C PHE A 69 10.16 9.67 -20.09
N ARG A 70 10.81 8.59 -19.65
CA ARG A 70 12.04 8.06 -20.29
C ARG A 70 11.73 6.96 -21.32
N LEU A 71 10.46 6.65 -21.55
CA LEU A 71 10.04 5.73 -22.60
C LEU A 71 10.13 6.43 -23.97
N PRO A 72 10.24 5.67 -25.08
CA PRO A 72 10.41 6.24 -26.41
C PRO A 72 9.08 6.63 -27.04
N TYR A 73 8.12 7.15 -26.27
CA TYR A 73 6.82 7.57 -26.76
C TYR A 73 6.66 9.10 -26.65
N PRO A 74 5.65 9.69 -27.30
CA PRO A 74 5.30 11.08 -27.07
C PRO A 74 4.88 11.31 -25.60
N ALA A 75 5.17 12.50 -25.07
CA ALA A 75 4.92 12.84 -23.66
C ALA A 75 3.47 12.58 -23.19
N ILE A 76 2.48 12.69 -24.08
CA ILE A 76 1.07 12.39 -23.74
C ILE A 76 0.84 10.89 -23.48
N ILE A 77 1.54 10.01 -24.21
CA ILE A 77 1.47 8.56 -24.03
C ILE A 77 2.20 8.20 -22.73
N ASP A 78 3.37 8.77 -22.48
CA ASP A 78 4.13 8.54 -21.25
C ASP A 78 3.37 9.01 -20.00
N LEU A 79 2.73 10.17 -20.07
CA LEU A 79 1.83 10.65 -19.03
C LEU A 79 0.70 9.65 -18.78
N GLY A 80 0.10 9.12 -19.85
CA GLY A 80 -0.93 8.09 -19.77
C GLY A 80 -0.43 6.80 -19.13
N ILE A 81 0.79 6.36 -19.44
CA ILE A 81 1.43 5.19 -18.82
C ILE A 81 1.64 5.43 -17.32
N GLY A 82 2.19 6.59 -16.94
CA GLY A 82 2.41 6.93 -15.53
C GLY A 82 1.10 6.99 -14.74
N LEU A 83 0.08 7.68 -15.25
CA LEU A 83 -1.25 7.74 -14.62
C LEU A 83 -1.92 6.36 -14.56
N GLY A 84 -1.82 5.57 -15.62
CA GLY A 84 -2.33 4.20 -15.67
C GLY A 84 -1.66 3.29 -14.65
N ALA A 85 -0.34 3.40 -14.48
CA ALA A 85 0.41 2.64 -13.49
C ALA A 85 -0.02 3.00 -12.06
N VAL A 86 -0.17 4.29 -11.75
CA VAL A 86 -0.67 4.75 -10.44
C VAL A 86 -2.08 4.24 -10.19
N ALA A 87 -3.00 4.40 -11.15
CA ALA A 87 -4.38 3.95 -11.01
C ALA A 87 -4.46 2.43 -10.79
N LEU A 88 -3.69 1.65 -11.56
CA LEU A 88 -3.61 0.21 -11.41
C LEU A 88 -3.06 -0.20 -10.04
N ALA A 89 -1.98 0.45 -9.58
CA ALA A 89 -1.38 0.20 -8.27
C ALA A 89 -2.38 0.47 -7.13
N VAL A 90 -3.16 1.55 -7.19
CA VAL A 90 -4.22 1.84 -6.21
C VAL A 90 -5.31 0.78 -6.24
N ALA A 91 -5.77 0.36 -7.43
CA ALA A 91 -6.77 -0.68 -7.56
C ALA A 91 -6.29 -2.04 -7.00
N VAL A 92 -5.03 -2.41 -7.26
CA VAL A 92 -4.39 -3.60 -6.69
C VAL A 92 -4.30 -3.51 -5.17
N ALA A 93 -3.84 -2.38 -4.63
CA ALA A 93 -3.76 -2.17 -3.18
C ALA A 93 -5.14 -2.29 -2.51
N HIS A 94 -6.18 -1.68 -3.10
CA HIS A 94 -7.54 -1.73 -2.56
C HIS A 94 -8.11 -3.15 -2.60
N THR A 95 -7.93 -3.89 -3.71
CA THR A 95 -8.43 -5.26 -3.83
C THR A 95 -7.73 -6.20 -2.84
N LEU A 96 -6.41 -6.08 -2.70
CA LEU A 96 -5.63 -6.82 -1.70
C LEU A 96 -6.07 -6.50 -0.27
N PHE A 97 -6.28 -5.21 0.06
CA PHE A 97 -6.78 -4.81 1.38
C PHE A 97 -8.14 -5.44 1.68
N GLY A 98 -9.05 -5.44 0.71
CA GLY A 98 -10.36 -6.11 0.84
C GLY A 98 -10.23 -7.61 1.10
N PHE A 99 -9.32 -8.29 0.39
CA PHE A 99 -9.05 -9.72 0.59
C PHE A 99 -8.45 -10.02 1.97
N VAL A 100 -7.44 -9.25 2.39
CA VAL A 100 -6.80 -9.39 3.71
C VAL A 100 -7.82 -9.17 4.82
N ARG A 101 -8.66 -8.13 4.70
CA ARG A 101 -9.71 -7.84 5.67
C ARG A 101 -10.72 -8.97 5.79
N ARG A 102 -11.18 -9.55 4.67
CA ARG A 102 -12.12 -10.68 4.69
C ARG A 102 -11.52 -11.91 5.37
N ARG A 103 -10.24 -12.21 5.12
CA ARG A 103 -9.55 -13.32 5.78
C ARG A 103 -9.36 -13.12 7.27
N ALA A 104 -9.05 -11.90 7.70
CA ALA A 104 -8.92 -11.57 9.12
C ALA A 104 -10.24 -11.81 9.88
N LEU A 105 -11.37 -11.36 9.31
CA LEU A 105 -12.70 -11.57 9.90
C LEU A 105 -13.08 -13.06 9.94
N ALA A 106 -12.84 -13.80 8.85
CA ALA A 106 -13.13 -15.23 8.79
C ALA A 106 -12.29 -16.07 9.78
N ALA A 107 -11.10 -15.61 10.15
CA ALA A 107 -10.27 -16.25 11.16
C ALA A 107 -10.77 -16.00 12.59
N GLU A 108 -11.42 -14.85 12.82
CA GLU A 108 -12.02 -14.47 14.10
C GLU A 108 -13.34 -15.22 14.36
N ASP A 109 -14.08 -15.56 13.29
CA ASP A 109 -15.33 -16.33 13.35
C ASP A 109 -15.15 -17.86 13.51
N VAL A 110 -13.93 -18.39 13.57
CA VAL A 110 -13.70 -19.81 13.87
C VAL A 110 -13.92 -20.02 15.37
N PRO A 111 -15.02 -20.66 15.79
CA PRO A 111 -15.43 -20.66 17.18
C PRO A 111 -14.47 -21.51 18.03
N ALA A 112 -14.24 -21.03 19.24
CA ALA A 112 -13.74 -21.75 20.40
C ALA A 112 -14.66 -22.93 20.80
N LYS A 113 -14.97 -23.84 19.87
CA LYS A 113 -15.55 -25.16 20.15
C LYS A 113 -14.42 -26.11 20.52
N GLN A 114 -13.81 -25.86 21.67
CA GLN A 114 -13.10 -26.89 22.46
C GLN A 114 -13.07 -26.47 23.94
N GLY A 115 -14.19 -25.91 24.43
CA GLY A 115 -14.50 -25.89 25.85
C GLY A 115 -15.13 -27.22 26.25
N THR A 116 -14.39 -27.98 27.07
CA THR A 116 -14.90 -28.85 28.14
C THR A 116 -15.95 -29.91 27.78
N SER A 117 -15.50 -31.11 27.41
CA SER A 117 -16.17 -32.32 27.94
C SER A 117 -15.51 -32.67 29.27
N ILE A 118 -16.06 -32.13 30.35
CA ILE A 118 -15.90 -32.72 31.67
C ILE A 118 -16.83 -33.94 31.69
N GLN A 119 -16.24 -35.13 31.72
CA GLN A 119 -16.82 -36.31 32.36
C GLN A 119 -15.70 -37.01 33.12
#